data_AF-A0A4W4FFM1-F1
#
_entry.id   AF-A0A4W4FFM1-F1
#
_cell.length_a   1.000
_cell.length_b   1.000
_cell.length_c   1.000
_cell.angle_alpha   90.00
_cell.angle_beta   90.00
_cell.angle_gamma   90.00
#
_symmetry.space_group_name_H-M   'P 1'
#
loop_
_entity.id
_entity.type
_entity.pdbx_description
1 polymer ?
#
loop_
_entity_poly.entity_id
_entity_poly.type
_entity_poly.pdbx_seq_one_letter_code
_entity_poly.pdbx_strand_id
1 'polypeptide(L)'
;MPLFGNTFSPKKTPPRKSASLSNLHTLDRSTREVELGLEYGAPVMNIGGQSLKFEDGQWITAESHVMQKELEDMKNHYKRKK
;
A
#
# COMPACT_ATOMS: atom_id res chain seq x y z
N MET A 1 30.20 17.20 -42.04
CA MET A 1 30.10 16.01 -41.17
C MET A 1 30.98 16.26 -39.95
N PRO A 2 30.45 16.30 -38.72
CA PRO A 2 31.30 16.47 -37.55
C PRO A 2 32.09 15.17 -37.29
N LEU A 3 33.42 15.30 -37.15
CA LEU A 3 34.40 14.21 -37.00
C LEU A 3 34.62 13.75 -35.54
N PHE A 4 33.87 14.29 -34.58
CA PHE A 4 33.92 13.85 -33.18
C PHE A 4 32.50 13.75 -32.64
N GLY A 5 32.05 12.50 -32.45
CA GLY A 5 30.73 12.18 -31.95
C GLY A 5 30.56 12.69 -30.52
N ASN A 6 29.50 13.48 -30.31
CA ASN A 6 28.99 13.72 -28.97
C ASN A 6 28.34 12.43 -28.48
N THR A 7 29.15 11.48 -28.01
CA THR A 7 28.69 10.23 -27.43
C THR A 7 27.84 10.57 -26.23
N PHE A 8 26.53 10.33 -26.33
CA PHE A 8 25.60 10.39 -25.23
C PHE A 8 26.15 9.53 -24.09
N SER A 9 26.71 10.19 -23.07
CA SER A 9 27.29 9.59 -21.87
C SER A 9 26.38 9.96 -20.71
N PRO A 10 25.25 9.24 -20.53
CA PRO A 10 24.37 9.52 -19.42
C PRO A 10 25.14 9.42 -18.11
N LYS A 11 25.04 10.46 -17.29
CA LYS A 11 25.68 10.51 -15.97
C LYS A 11 25.21 9.33 -15.12
N LYS A 12 26.05 8.89 -14.18
CA LYS A 12 25.67 7.86 -13.21
C LYS A 12 24.36 8.25 -12.53
N THR A 13 23.39 7.36 -12.54
CA THR A 13 22.11 7.58 -11.89
C THR A 13 22.36 7.76 -10.38
N PRO A 14 21.72 8.74 -9.73
CA PRO A 14 21.81 8.91 -8.29
C PRO A 14 21.49 7.61 -7.54
N PRO A 15 22.08 7.38 -6.35
CA PRO A 15 21.73 6.24 -5.53
C PRO A 15 20.23 6.16 -5.30
N ARG A 16 19.67 4.96 -5.45
CA ARG A 16 18.24 4.71 -5.20
C ARG A 16 18.00 4.93 -3.70
N LYS A 17 16.92 5.65 -3.34
CA LYS A 17 16.54 5.90 -1.95
C LYS A 17 15.98 4.65 -1.26
N SER A 18 15.34 3.78 -2.03
CA SER A 18 14.86 2.48 -1.54
C SER A 18 15.91 1.40 -1.77
N ALA A 19 16.07 0.53 -0.78
CA ALA A 19 16.88 -0.67 -0.93
C ALA A 19 16.31 -1.57 -2.03
N SER A 20 17.19 -2.25 -2.76
CA SER A 20 16.77 -3.25 -3.73
C SER A 20 16.32 -4.51 -3.01
N LEU A 21 15.12 -5.01 -3.32
CA LEU A 21 14.63 -6.30 -2.80
C LEU A 21 15.42 -7.50 -3.35
N SER A 22 16.32 -7.29 -4.33
CA SER A 22 17.25 -8.33 -4.84
C SER A 22 18.22 -8.83 -3.77
N ASN A 23 18.48 -8.04 -2.72
CA ASN A 23 19.42 -8.38 -1.65
C ASN A 23 18.69 -8.88 -0.39
N LEU A 24 17.46 -9.39 -0.52
CA LEU A 24 16.70 -9.82 0.65
C LEU A 24 17.39 -10.90 1.48
N HIS A 25 18.24 -11.70 0.86
CA HIS A 25 19.03 -12.75 1.50
C HIS A 25 20.19 -12.22 2.35
N THR A 26 20.59 -10.95 2.21
CA THR A 26 21.65 -10.33 3.01
C THR A 26 21.14 -9.70 4.30
N LEU A 27 19.82 -9.51 4.43
CA LEU A 27 19.18 -9.03 5.65
C LEU A 27 19.11 -10.16 6.67
N ASP A 28 19.30 -9.81 7.93
CA ASP A 28 19.08 -10.74 9.03
C ASP A 28 17.60 -11.14 9.11
N ARG A 29 17.35 -12.30 9.71
CA ARG A 29 16.01 -12.89 9.78
C ARG A 29 15.00 -11.95 10.43
N SER A 30 15.37 -11.30 11.53
CA SER A 30 14.48 -10.39 12.27
C SER A 30 14.10 -9.18 11.44
N THR A 31 15.06 -8.52 10.79
CA THR A 31 14.76 -7.36 9.94
C THR A 31 13.88 -7.76 8.76
N ARG A 32 14.14 -8.92 8.14
CA ARG A 32 13.29 -9.43 7.06
C ARG A 32 11.86 -9.70 7.52
N GLU A 33 11.67 -10.29 8.69
CA GLU A 33 10.35 -10.59 9.24
C GLU A 33 9.59 -9.31 9.63
N VAL A 34 10.29 -8.28 10.13
CA VAL A 34 9.67 -6.98 10.45
C VAL A 34 9.30 -6.20 9.19
N GLU A 35 10.18 -6.15 8.19
CA GLU A 35 9.97 -5.32 7.00
C GLU A 35 9.07 -5.98 5.96
N LEU A 36 9.16 -7.30 5.79
CA LEU A 36 8.52 -8.06 4.71
C LEU A 36 7.83 -9.34 5.20
N GLY A 37 7.75 -9.56 6.51
CA GLY A 37 7.02 -10.72 7.06
C GLY A 37 5.52 -10.58 6.88
N LEU A 38 4.81 -11.68 7.15
CA LEU A 38 3.35 -11.75 7.03
C LEU A 38 2.61 -11.06 8.18
N GLU A 39 3.34 -10.57 9.19
CA GLU A 39 2.80 -9.89 10.38
C GLU A 39 2.40 -8.42 10.11
N TYR A 40 2.38 -7.97 8.85
CA TYR A 40 2.04 -6.59 8.46
C TYR A 40 0.55 -6.23 8.64
N GLY A 41 -0.28 -7.21 9.03
CA GLY A 41 -1.71 -7.04 9.24
C GLY A 41 -2.51 -7.04 7.93
N ALA A 42 -3.74 -6.49 7.99
CA ALA A 42 -4.58 -6.34 6.82
C ALA A 42 -3.93 -5.38 5.80
N PRO A 43 -3.91 -5.70 4.48
CA PRO A 43 -3.40 -4.80 3.46
C PRO A 43 -4.03 -3.42 3.54
N VAL A 44 -3.19 -2.39 3.45
CA VAL A 44 -3.62 -0.98 3.43
C VAL A 44 -3.10 -0.29 2.19
N MET A 45 -3.87 0.66 1.67
CA MET A 45 -3.55 1.39 0.44
C MET A 45 -3.92 2.87 0.60
N ASN A 46 -3.07 3.78 0.14
CA ASN A 46 -3.39 5.21 0.10
C ASN A 46 -3.41 5.70 -1.35
N ILE A 47 -4.58 6.12 -1.83
CA ILE A 47 -4.78 6.65 -3.18
C ILE A 47 -5.54 7.97 -3.06
N GLY A 48 -5.02 9.03 -3.66
CA GLY A 48 -5.70 10.34 -3.69
C GLY A 48 -5.97 10.93 -2.30
N GLY A 49 -5.15 10.60 -1.29
CA GLY A 49 -5.35 11.02 0.09
C GLY A 49 -6.37 10.17 0.87
N GLN A 50 -7.05 9.23 0.22
CA GLN A 50 -7.93 8.27 0.88
C GLN A 50 -7.14 7.03 1.30
N SER A 51 -7.34 6.60 2.55
CA SER A 51 -6.78 5.35 3.06
C SER A 51 -7.82 4.24 3.00
N LEU A 52 -7.47 3.13 2.36
CA LEU A 52 -8.28 1.93 2.21
C LEU A 52 -7.65 0.79 3.01
N LYS A 53 -8.46 0.00 3.70
CA LYS A 53 -8.07 -1.25 4.35
C LYS A 53 -8.77 -2.42 3.69
N PHE A 54 -8.08 -3.53 3.54
CA PHE A 54 -8.67 -4.76 3.00
C PHE A 54 -9.22 -5.63 4.11
N GLU A 55 -10.54 -5.74 4.21
CA GLU A 55 -11.25 -6.50 5.24
C GLU A 55 -12.37 -7.30 4.56
N ASP A 56 -12.57 -8.56 4.96
CA ASP A 56 -13.62 -9.46 4.44
C ASP A 56 -13.71 -9.56 2.90
N GLY A 57 -12.57 -9.49 2.21
CA GLY A 57 -12.51 -9.61 0.75
C GLY A 57 -12.80 -8.31 -0.01
N GLN A 58 -12.94 -7.18 0.69
CA GLN A 58 -13.28 -5.88 0.11
C GLN A 58 -12.33 -4.78 0.59
N TRP A 59 -12.15 -3.75 -0.25
CA TRP A 59 -11.45 -2.53 0.14
C TRP A 59 -12.44 -1.57 0.79
N ILE A 60 -12.20 -1.25 2.06
CA ILE A 60 -13.07 -0.43 2.89
C ILE A 60 -12.37 0.90 3.16
N THR A 61 -13.09 2.00 2.95
CA THR A 61 -12.69 3.34 3.38
C THR A 61 -13.24 3.63 4.78
N ALA A 62 -12.61 4.54 5.52
CA ALA A 62 -13.14 4.98 6.82
C ALA A 62 -14.61 5.46 6.72
N GLU A 63 -14.96 6.14 5.63
CA GLU A 63 -16.33 6.61 5.36
C GLU A 63 -17.30 5.45 5.11
N SER A 64 -16.87 4.39 4.42
CA SER A 64 -17.74 3.24 4.15
C SER A 64 -18.10 2.45 5.41
N HIS A 65 -17.23 2.37 6.41
CA HIS A 65 -17.59 1.80 7.72
C HIS A 65 -18.71 2.58 8.41
N VAL A 66 -18.70 3.91 8.31
CA VAL A 66 -19.76 4.75 8.89
C VAL A 66 -21.09 4.49 8.19
N MET A 67 -21.09 4.48 6.85
CA MET A 67 -22.28 4.20 6.05
C MET A 67 -22.88 2.81 6.33
N GLN A 68 -22.04 1.78 6.47
CA GLN A 68 -22.49 0.42 6.80
C GLN A 68 -23.16 0.35 8.17
N LYS A 69 -22.59 1.03 9.17
CA LYS A 69 -23.15 1.10 10.52
C LYS A 69 -24.51 1.80 10.53
N GLU A 70 -24.62 2.95 9.86
CA GLU A 70 -25.88 3.69 9.76
C GLU A 70 -26.99 2.87 9.08
N LEU A 71 -26.64 2.14 8.01
CA LEU A 71 -27.59 1.26 7.32
C LEU A 71 -28.07 0.12 8.23
N GLU A 72 -27.16 -0.47 9.01
CA GLU A 72 -27.49 -1.55 9.94
C GLU A 72 -28.38 -1.04 11.09
N ASP A 73 -28.09 0.14 11.63
CA ASP A 73 -28.90 0.79 12.66
C ASP A 73 -30.31 1.12 12.15
N MET A 74 -30.42 1.58 10.90
CA MET A 74 -31.71 1.86 10.25
C MET A 74 -32.54 0.57 10.07
N LYS A 75 -31.92 -0.51 9.59
CA LYS A 75 -32.58 -1.83 9.47
C LYS A 75 -33.08 -2.33 10.81
N ASN A 76 -32.25 -2.22 11.85
CA ASN A 76 -32.61 -2.62 13.20
C ASN A 76 -33.75 -1.77 13.77
N HIS A 77 -33.75 -0.46 13.49
CA HIS A 77 -34.86 0.39 13.90
C HIS A 77 -36.18 -0.02 13.24
N TYR A 78 -36.16 -0.33 11.95
CA TYR A 78 -37.35 -0.78 11.22
C TYR A 78 -37.87 -2.12 11.74
N LYS A 79 -36.98 -3.08 12.02
CA LYS A 79 -37.34 -4.38 12.61
C LYS A 79 -38.04 -4.25 13.97
N ARG A 80 -37.62 -3.29 14.80
CA ARG A 80 -38.22 -3.05 16.13
C ARG A 80 -39.61 -2.41 16.08
N LYS A 81 -39.99 -1.79 14.97
CA LYS A 81 -41.31 -1.18 14.79
C LYS A 81 -42.36 -2.12 14.19
N LYS A 82 -42.00 -3.37 13.89
CA LYS A 82 -42.87 -4.40 13.32
C LYS A 82 -43.08 -5.49 14.36
#